data_AF-A0AAV8YFF6-F1
#
_entry.id   AF-A0AAV8YFF6-F1
#
_cell.length_a   1.000
_cell.length_b   1.000
_cell.length_c   1.000
_cell.angle_alpha   90.00
_cell.angle_beta   90.00
_cell.angle_gamma   90.00
#
_symmetry.space_group_name_H-M   'P 1'
#
loop_
_entity.id
_entity.type
_entity.pdbx_description
1 polymer ?
#
loop_
_entity_poly.entity_id
_entity_poly.type
_entity_poly.pdbx_seq_one_letter_code
_entity_poly.pdbx_strand_id
1 'polypeptide(L)'
;MDQGTEFYNVHFKNLMKKYKVNHYSTYSTKKAAIVERVIRTLKERLYKYFSLNGSYRWIDILSDIVKDYNNRWHRTIRMKPCDITKSNEKKILNSVYKHIKLATPRRYKVGDIVRISKNKHVFKKGYTPNWTTELFKIVKVRITNPTTYLLEDMQGTPISGGFYEEELQKTKNADVYLVEKVLRRRGKKVYVKWLGLDSSNNSWIDSDNIL
;
A
#
# COMPACT_ATOMS: atom_id res chain seq x y z
N MET A 1 7.24 -8.67 1.87
CA MET A 1 6.23 -9.07 2.87
C MET A 1 5.42 -7.84 3.26
N ASP A 2 4.28 -8.02 3.93
CA ASP A 2 3.66 -6.94 4.69
C ASP A 2 4.51 -6.63 5.93
N GLN A 3 4.13 -5.59 6.68
CA GLN A 3 4.86 -5.15 7.88
C GLN A 3 4.35 -5.83 9.15
N GLY A 4 3.83 -7.06 9.04
CA GLY A 4 3.40 -7.85 10.19
C GLY A 4 4.54 -8.03 11.19
N THR A 5 4.27 -7.78 12.47
CA THR A 5 5.28 -7.86 13.54
C THR A 5 5.92 -9.25 13.65
N GLU A 6 5.19 -10.28 13.25
CA GLU A 6 5.63 -11.67 13.18
C GLU A 6 6.81 -11.87 12.21
N PHE A 7 6.91 -11.09 11.13
CA PHE A 7 7.99 -11.20 10.15
C PHE A 7 9.23 -10.38 10.53
N TYR A 8 9.14 -9.54 11.57
CA TYR A 8 10.22 -8.66 12.02
C TYR A 8 10.81 -9.04 13.37
N ASN A 9 10.41 -10.19 13.92
CA ASN A 9 10.97 -10.69 15.16
C ASN A 9 12.41 -11.21 14.99
N VAL A 10 13.12 -11.33 16.11
CA VAL A 10 14.54 -11.77 16.14
C VAL A 10 14.70 -13.18 15.57
N HIS A 11 13.76 -14.08 15.85
CA HIS A 11 13.80 -15.47 15.39
C HIS A 11 13.74 -15.59 13.87
N PHE A 12 12.80 -14.89 13.23
CA PHE A 12 12.61 -14.86 11.79
C PHE A 12 13.80 -14.20 11.10
N LYS A 13 14.33 -13.11 11.66
CA LYS A 13 15.54 -12.45 11.15
C LYS A 13 16.75 -13.39 11.16
N ASN A 14 16.93 -14.14 12.24
CA ASN A 14 18.00 -15.15 12.35
C ASN A 14 17.82 -16.28 11.33
N LEU A 15 16.57 -16.72 11.11
CA LEU A 15 16.23 -17.72 10.09
C LEU A 15 16.60 -17.25 8.69
N MET A 16 16.21 -16.02 8.32
CA MET A 16 16.51 -15.44 7.01
C MET A 16 18.03 -15.29 6.80
N LYS A 17 18.77 -14.89 7.84
CA LYS A 17 20.24 -14.82 7.79
C LYS A 17 20.87 -16.20 7.58
N LYS A 18 20.37 -17.23 8.28
CA LYS A 18 20.86 -18.62 8.16
C LYS A 18 20.70 -19.15 6.73
N TYR A 19 19.54 -18.92 6.11
CA TYR A 19 19.25 -19.38 4.74
C TYR A 19 19.69 -18.39 3.65
N LYS A 20 20.37 -17.29 4.00
CA LYS A 20 20.81 -16.24 3.08
C LYS A 20 19.66 -15.68 2.22
N VAL A 21 18.47 -15.58 2.80
CA VAL A 21 17.27 -15.05 2.14
C VAL A 21 17.21 -13.54 2.38
N ASN A 22 17.08 -12.76 1.32
CA ASN A 22 16.91 -11.32 1.43
C ASN A 22 15.48 -10.98 1.86
N HIS A 23 15.33 -10.53 3.10
CA HIS A 23 14.04 -10.15 3.67
C HIS A 23 13.75 -8.66 3.46
N TYR A 24 12.67 -8.35 2.74
CA TYR A 24 12.23 -6.97 2.50
C TYR A 24 10.70 -6.87 2.55
N SER A 25 10.22 -5.66 2.85
CA SER A 25 8.79 -5.37 2.88
C SER A 25 8.38 -4.26 1.95
N THR A 26 7.10 -4.31 1.63
CA THR A 26 6.48 -3.45 0.63
C THR A 26 5.51 -2.51 1.32
N TYR A 27 5.77 -1.21 1.23
CA TYR A 27 4.98 -0.16 1.88
C TYR A 27 3.63 0.14 1.22
N SER A 28 3.30 -0.49 0.09
CA SER A 28 2.00 -0.32 -0.58
C SER A 28 1.23 -1.63 -0.55
N THR A 29 -0.07 -1.54 -0.24
CA THR A 29 -1.01 -2.67 -0.18
C THR A 29 -1.08 -3.42 -1.52
N LYS A 30 -0.92 -2.71 -2.64
CA LYS A 30 -0.97 -3.29 -3.99
C LYS A 30 0.19 -4.24 -4.31
N LYS A 31 1.27 -4.23 -3.52
CA LYS A 31 2.48 -5.02 -3.81
C LYS A 31 2.33 -6.49 -3.45
N ALA A 32 1.33 -6.86 -2.64
CA ALA A 32 0.99 -8.24 -2.33
C ALA A 32 -0.13 -8.82 -3.22
N ALA A 33 -0.56 -8.09 -4.26
CA ALA A 33 -1.75 -8.43 -5.06
C ALA A 33 -1.76 -9.85 -5.66
N ILE A 34 -0.59 -10.40 -6.01
CA ILE A 34 -0.48 -11.77 -6.51
C ILE A 34 -0.90 -12.76 -5.42
N VAL A 35 -0.35 -12.61 -4.21
CA VAL A 35 -0.68 -13.46 -3.05
C VAL A 35 -2.14 -13.28 -2.66
N GLU A 36 -2.64 -12.04 -2.65
CA GLU A 36 -4.07 -11.77 -2.37
C GLU A 36 -4.99 -12.47 -3.38
N ARG A 37 -4.61 -12.50 -4.67
CA ARG A 37 -5.37 -13.21 -5.71
C ARG A 37 -5.41 -14.72 -5.47
N VAL A 38 -4.29 -15.31 -5.03
CA VAL A 38 -4.22 -16.73 -4.64
C VAL A 38 -5.14 -16.98 -3.45
N ILE A 39 -4.99 -16.20 -2.37
CA ILE A 39 -5.80 -16.32 -1.15
C ILE A 39 -7.29 -16.25 -1.47
N ARG A 40 -7.70 -15.29 -2.30
CA ARG A 40 -9.09 -15.13 -2.73
C ARG A 40 -9.60 -16.37 -3.46
N THR A 41 -8.80 -16.94 -4.38
CA THR A 41 -9.16 -18.15 -5.13
C THR A 41 -9.31 -19.37 -4.22
N LEU A 42 -8.42 -19.53 -3.24
CA LEU A 42 -8.51 -20.63 -2.27
C LEU A 42 -9.73 -20.46 -1.35
N LYS A 43 -9.98 -19.24 -0.85
CA LYS A 43 -11.15 -18.94 -0.03
C LYS A 43 -12.45 -19.18 -0.79
N GLU A 44 -12.56 -18.74 -2.04
CA GLU A 44 -13.75 -18.98 -2.87
C GLU A 44 -14.11 -20.48 -2.96
N ARG A 45 -13.12 -21.36 -3.00
CA ARG A 45 -13.32 -22.82 -3.02
C ARG A 45 -13.69 -23.38 -1.65
N LEU A 46 -13.00 -22.92 -0.61
CA LEU A 46 -13.31 -23.29 0.78
C LEU A 46 -14.76 -22.94 1.13
N TYR A 47 -15.21 -21.73 0.79
CA TYR A 47 -16.57 -21.30 1.10
C TYR A 47 -17.63 -22.10 0.34
N LYS A 48 -17.36 -22.51 -0.91
CA LYS A 48 -18.25 -23.45 -1.61
C LYS A 48 -18.36 -24.80 -0.89
N TYR A 49 -17.24 -25.32 -0.40
CA TYR A 49 -17.24 -26.55 0.40
C TYR A 49 -17.98 -26.39 1.72
N PHE A 50 -17.78 -25.27 2.43
CA PHE A 50 -18.48 -24.98 3.68
C PHE A 50 -19.99 -24.92 3.49
N SER A 51 -20.46 -24.27 2.41
CA SER A 51 -21.88 -24.20 2.08
C SER A 51 -22.49 -25.57 1.78
N LEU A 52 -21.73 -26.49 1.19
CA LEU A 52 -22.20 -27.85 0.87
C LEU A 52 -22.22 -28.77 2.09
N ASN A 53 -21.21 -28.67 2.96
CA ASN A 53 -21.02 -29.61 4.08
C ASN A 53 -21.67 -29.14 5.40
N GLY A 54 -22.12 -27.87 5.47
CA GLY A 54 -22.67 -27.28 6.70
C GLY A 54 -21.63 -27.10 7.83
N SER A 55 -20.34 -27.21 7.51
CA SER A 55 -19.23 -27.16 8.47
C SER A 55 -18.09 -26.31 7.94
N TYR A 56 -17.46 -25.56 8.85
CA TYR A 56 -16.28 -24.73 8.57
C TYR A 56 -14.95 -25.48 8.76
N ARG A 57 -14.98 -26.80 8.94
CA ARG A 57 -13.77 -27.62 9.09
C ARG A 57 -13.02 -27.67 7.76
N TRP A 58 -11.92 -26.90 7.67
CA TRP A 58 -11.12 -26.73 6.46
C TRP A 58 -9.89 -27.64 6.37
N ILE A 59 -9.45 -28.20 7.51
CA ILE A 59 -8.19 -28.95 7.61
C ILE A 59 -8.19 -30.15 6.66
N ASP A 60 -9.32 -30.87 6.58
CA ASP A 60 -9.40 -32.10 5.79
C ASP A 60 -9.42 -31.84 4.28
N ILE A 61 -9.92 -30.66 3.85
CA ILE A 61 -10.12 -30.34 2.42
C ILE A 61 -9.05 -29.42 1.85
N LEU A 62 -8.23 -28.78 2.70
CA LEU A 62 -7.22 -27.81 2.25
C LEU A 62 -6.23 -28.45 1.27
N SER A 63 -5.79 -29.67 1.54
CA SER A 63 -4.86 -30.42 0.67
C SER A 63 -5.43 -30.58 -0.73
N ASP A 64 -6.69 -31.00 -0.84
CA ASP A 64 -7.35 -31.21 -2.14
C ASP A 64 -7.55 -29.90 -2.91
N ILE A 65 -7.91 -28.82 -2.22
CA ILE A 65 -8.08 -27.50 -2.83
C ILE A 65 -6.76 -26.98 -3.40
N VAL A 66 -5.65 -27.15 -2.66
CA VAL A 66 -4.30 -26.77 -3.11
C VAL A 66 -3.87 -27.64 -4.29
N LYS A 67 -4.12 -28.96 -4.23
CA LYS A 67 -3.83 -29.88 -5.33
C LYS A 67 -4.60 -29.50 -6.59
N ASP A 68 -5.90 -29.21 -6.51
CA ASP A 68 -6.67 -28.76 -7.68
C ASP A 68 -6.16 -27.40 -8.21
N TYR A 69 -5.80 -26.47 -7.32
CA TYR A 69 -5.26 -25.16 -7.73
C TYR A 69 -3.97 -25.31 -8.54
N ASN A 70 -3.05 -26.17 -8.07
CA ASN A 70 -1.77 -26.42 -8.71
C ASN A 70 -1.88 -27.21 -10.01
N ASN A 71 -2.92 -28.05 -10.16
CA ASN A 71 -3.17 -28.85 -11.37
C ASN A 71 -4.05 -28.16 -12.41
N ARG A 72 -4.58 -26.97 -12.11
CA ARG A 72 -5.43 -26.22 -13.04
C ARG A 72 -4.59 -25.42 -14.03
N TRP A 73 -5.07 -25.30 -15.26
CA TRP A 73 -4.49 -24.41 -16.25
C TRP A 73 -4.68 -22.93 -15.88
N HIS A 74 -3.59 -22.16 -15.85
CA HIS A 74 -3.63 -20.73 -15.55
C HIS A 74 -3.33 -19.91 -16.80
N ARG A 75 -4.27 -19.04 -17.18
CA ARG A 75 -4.18 -18.22 -18.42
C ARG A 75 -2.93 -17.35 -18.48
N THR A 76 -2.49 -16.77 -17.36
CA THR A 76 -1.34 -15.86 -17.29
C THR A 76 -0.02 -16.55 -17.64
N ILE A 77 0.20 -17.75 -17.08
CA ILE A 77 1.43 -18.54 -17.31
C ILE A 77 1.29 -19.53 -18.48
N ARG A 78 0.07 -19.71 -19.01
CA ARG A 78 -0.26 -20.67 -20.07
C ARG A 78 0.24 -22.09 -19.77
N MET A 79 0.11 -22.52 -18.52
CA MET A 79 0.37 -23.89 -18.04
C MET A 79 -0.23 -24.10 -16.66
N LYS A 80 -0.07 -25.30 -16.09
CA LYS A 80 -0.41 -25.58 -14.70
C LYS A 80 0.74 -25.17 -13.78
N PRO A 81 0.47 -24.61 -12.59
CA PRO A 81 1.52 -24.29 -11.63
C PRO A 81 2.43 -25.48 -11.27
N CYS A 82 1.90 -26.70 -11.22
CA CYS A 82 2.69 -27.91 -10.93
C CYS A 82 3.71 -28.28 -12.02
N ASP A 83 3.53 -27.79 -13.25
CA ASP A 83 4.41 -28.09 -14.39
C ASP A 83 5.58 -27.09 -14.49
N ILE A 84 5.67 -26.14 -13.56
CA ILE A 84 6.75 -25.15 -13.52
C ILE A 84 8.01 -25.80 -12.95
N THR A 85 9.11 -25.65 -13.68
CA THR A 85 10.43 -26.18 -13.36
C THR A 85 11.48 -25.08 -13.46
N LYS A 86 12.66 -25.29 -12.89
CA LYS A 86 13.75 -24.29 -12.95
C LYS A 86 14.19 -23.94 -14.39
N SER A 87 13.98 -24.85 -15.35
CA SER A 87 14.32 -24.61 -16.75
C SER A 87 13.33 -23.68 -17.46
N ASN A 88 12.04 -23.76 -17.14
CA ASN A 88 10.99 -22.95 -17.78
C ASN A 88 10.67 -21.65 -17.02
N GLU A 89 11.01 -21.56 -15.73
CA GLU A 89 10.72 -20.41 -14.86
C GLU A 89 11.12 -19.08 -15.49
N LYS A 90 12.36 -18.94 -15.97
CA LYS A 90 12.86 -17.69 -16.57
C LYS A 90 12.07 -17.28 -17.80
N LYS A 91 11.69 -18.24 -18.65
CA LYS A 91 10.92 -17.99 -19.87
C LYS A 91 9.51 -17.51 -19.52
N ILE A 92 8.88 -18.13 -18.52
CA ILE A 92 7.56 -17.74 -18.03
C ILE A 92 7.62 -16.35 -17.42
N LEU A 93 8.59 -16.09 -16.54
CA LEU A 93 8.77 -14.79 -15.90
C LEU A 93 8.93 -13.68 -16.95
N ASN A 94 9.81 -13.89 -17.94
CA ASN A 94 10.01 -12.94 -19.03
C ASN A 94 8.75 -12.74 -19.87
N SER A 95 7.94 -13.78 -20.07
CA SER A 95 6.67 -13.67 -20.81
C SER A 95 5.59 -12.92 -20.03
N VAL A 96 5.45 -13.19 -18.72
CA VAL A 96 4.43 -12.57 -17.86
C VAL A 96 4.74 -11.09 -17.65
N TYR A 97 6.01 -10.76 -17.43
CA TYR A 97 6.45 -9.40 -17.13
C TYR A 97 6.99 -8.66 -18.37
N LYS A 98 6.75 -9.15 -19.59
CA LYS A 98 7.19 -8.51 -20.86
C LYS A 98 6.46 -7.19 -21.18
N HIS A 99 5.82 -6.56 -20.20
CA HIS A 99 5.04 -5.35 -20.44
C HIS A 99 5.89 -4.31 -21.17
N ILE A 100 5.38 -3.83 -22.29
CA ILE A 100 5.96 -2.73 -23.06
C ILE A 100 6.24 -1.61 -22.06
N LYS A 101 7.47 -1.10 -22.05
CA LYS A 101 7.88 0.08 -21.28
C LYS A 101 7.16 1.30 -21.87
N LEU A 102 5.85 1.41 -21.66
CA LEU A 102 5.14 2.64 -21.92
C LEU A 102 5.63 3.59 -20.83
N ALA A 103 6.56 4.47 -21.20
CA ALA A 103 6.86 5.63 -20.38
C ALA A 103 5.57 6.44 -20.31
N THR A 104 4.74 6.16 -19.30
CA THR A 104 3.56 6.96 -19.07
C THR A 104 4.03 8.39 -18.84
N PRO A 105 3.41 9.39 -19.49
CA PRO A 105 3.76 10.78 -19.27
C PRO A 105 3.62 11.07 -17.78
N ARG A 106 4.67 11.65 -17.19
CA ARG A 106 4.71 11.90 -15.74
C ARG A 106 3.80 13.08 -15.43
N ARG A 107 2.79 12.87 -14.59
CA ARG A 107 1.89 13.95 -14.18
C ARG A 107 2.51 14.91 -13.16
N TYR A 108 3.40 14.39 -12.31
CA TYR A 108 4.02 15.15 -11.22
C TYR A 108 5.53 15.30 -11.39
N LYS A 109 6.07 16.39 -10.83
CA LYS A 109 7.49 16.72 -10.83
C LYS A 109 8.04 16.90 -9.41
N VAL A 110 9.36 16.89 -9.27
CA VAL A 110 10.04 17.21 -8.01
C VAL A 110 9.64 18.62 -7.57
N GLY A 111 9.34 18.77 -6.28
CA GLY A 111 8.87 20.02 -5.67
C GLY A 111 7.36 20.20 -5.67
N ASP A 112 6.59 19.37 -6.38
CA ASP A 112 5.12 19.43 -6.28
C ASP A 112 4.66 19.02 -4.86
N ILE A 113 3.68 19.76 -4.34
CA ILE A 113 3.02 19.47 -3.06
C ILE A 113 1.76 18.64 -3.33
N VAL A 114 1.66 17.48 -2.69
CA VAL A 114 0.65 16.46 -2.92
C VAL A 114 0.04 15.96 -1.61
N ARG A 115 -1.17 15.40 -1.71
CA ARG A 115 -1.81 14.58 -0.68
C ARG A 115 -1.76 13.12 -1.09
N ILE A 116 -1.77 12.23 -0.10
CA ILE A 116 -1.73 10.77 -0.30
C ILE A 116 -3.15 10.22 -0.18
N SER A 117 -3.49 9.20 -0.97
CA SER A 117 -4.79 8.54 -0.86
C SER A 117 -4.93 7.79 0.47
N LYS A 118 -6.11 7.88 1.10
CA LYS A 118 -6.45 7.11 2.30
C LYS A 118 -6.84 5.70 1.90
N ASN A 119 -6.25 4.70 2.56
CA ASN A 119 -6.75 3.34 2.50
C ASN A 119 -8.17 3.30 3.10
N LYS A 120 -9.18 3.07 2.24
CA LYS A 120 -10.56 2.92 2.67
C LYS A 120 -10.83 1.48 3.09
N HIS A 121 -11.51 1.31 4.21
CA HIS A 121 -12.22 0.06 4.49
C HIS A 121 -13.49 0.01 3.65
N VAL A 122 -13.90 -1.20 3.25
CA VAL A 122 -15.03 -1.48 2.35
C VAL A 122 -16.35 -0.84 2.83
N PHE A 123 -16.50 -0.62 4.14
CA PHE A 123 -17.71 -0.06 4.77
C PHE A 123 -17.64 1.46 5.06
N LYS A 124 -16.63 2.20 4.57
CA LYS A 124 -16.57 3.66 4.79
C LYS A 124 -17.59 4.40 3.92
N LYS A 125 -18.33 5.32 4.54
CA LYS A 125 -19.34 6.16 3.87
C LYS A 125 -18.72 6.99 2.74
N GLY A 126 -19.40 7.05 1.60
CA GLY A 126 -18.88 7.64 0.35
C GLY A 126 -18.49 9.11 0.42
N TYR A 127 -19.13 9.90 1.30
CA TYR A 127 -18.86 11.32 1.48
C TYR A 127 -17.60 11.63 2.30
N THR A 128 -16.93 10.61 2.85
CA THR A 128 -15.69 10.83 3.63
C THR A 128 -14.50 11.12 2.70
N PRO A 129 -13.60 12.07 3.06
CA PRO A 129 -12.48 12.44 2.21
C PRO A 129 -11.57 11.25 1.85
N ASN A 130 -11.18 11.19 0.58
CA ASN A 130 -10.32 10.11 0.03
C ASN A 130 -8.83 10.36 0.22
N TRP A 131 -8.46 11.56 0.67
CA TRP A 131 -7.09 12.05 0.72
C TRP A 131 -6.68 12.42 2.15
N THR A 132 -5.40 12.33 2.46
CA THR A 132 -4.81 12.84 3.71
C THR A 132 -5.06 14.33 3.86
N THR A 133 -5.17 14.79 5.11
CA THR A 133 -5.18 16.23 5.42
C THR A 133 -3.76 16.78 5.37
N GLU A 134 -2.79 15.96 5.79
CA GLU A 134 -1.36 16.23 5.67
C GLU A 134 -0.92 16.42 4.22
N LEU A 135 0.01 17.37 4.04
CA LEU A 135 0.65 17.69 2.78
C LEU A 135 2.05 17.09 2.75
N PHE A 136 2.47 16.68 1.57
CA PHE A 136 3.76 16.06 1.32
C PHE A 136 4.41 16.68 0.09
N LYS A 137 5.73 16.67 0.03
CA LYS A 137 6.50 17.20 -1.09
C LYS A 137 7.20 16.08 -1.84
N ILE A 138 7.14 16.12 -3.17
CA ILE A 138 7.86 15.16 -4.01
C ILE A 138 9.35 15.50 -4.02
N VAL A 139 10.18 14.62 -3.48
CA VAL A 139 11.64 14.79 -3.47
C VAL A 139 12.31 14.13 -4.65
N LYS A 140 11.76 13.02 -5.15
CA LYS A 140 12.38 12.25 -6.22
C LYS A 140 11.36 11.51 -7.06
N VAL A 141 11.54 11.55 -8.37
CA VAL A 141 10.78 10.75 -9.33
C VAL A 141 11.64 9.58 -9.81
N ARG A 142 11.16 8.36 -9.60
CA ARG A 142 11.82 7.12 -10.06
C ARG A 142 11.12 6.62 -11.32
N ILE A 143 11.90 6.48 -12.39
CA ILE A 143 11.44 5.99 -13.70
C ILE A 143 11.34 4.46 -13.67
N THR A 144 10.42 3.96 -12.87
CA THR A 144 10.02 2.54 -12.82
C THR A 144 8.86 2.30 -13.78
N ASN A 145 8.43 1.05 -13.96
CA ASN A 145 7.21 0.72 -14.70
C ASN A 145 6.16 0.13 -13.73
N PRO A 146 5.13 0.90 -13.30
CA PRO A 146 4.89 2.33 -13.59
C PRO A 146 5.79 3.28 -12.78
N THR A 147 5.81 4.57 -13.13
CA THR A 147 6.60 5.61 -12.44
C THR A 147 6.24 5.66 -10.96
N THR A 148 7.25 5.79 -10.09
CA THR A 148 7.04 5.92 -8.63
C THR A 148 7.67 7.19 -8.08
N TYR A 149 7.08 7.72 -7.01
CA TYR A 149 7.45 8.98 -6.37
C TYR A 149 7.91 8.72 -4.94
N LEU A 150 8.99 9.38 -4.53
CA LEU A 150 9.40 9.46 -3.13
C LEU A 150 8.96 10.82 -2.58
N LEU A 151 8.48 10.81 -1.34
CA LEU A 151 7.90 11.96 -0.67
C LEU A 151 8.67 12.28 0.61
N GLU A 152 8.60 13.53 1.03
CA GLU A 152 8.92 14.01 2.38
C GLU A 152 7.69 14.72 2.97
N ASP A 153 7.57 14.74 4.30
CA ASP A 153 6.64 15.63 5.00
C ASP A 153 7.07 17.10 4.85
N MET A 154 6.25 18.04 5.35
CA MET A 154 6.57 19.47 5.28
C MET A 154 7.73 19.89 6.21
N GLN A 155 8.19 18.99 7.09
CA GLN A 155 9.29 19.18 8.03
C GLN A 155 10.62 18.60 7.48
N GLY A 156 10.59 17.94 6.31
CA GLY A 156 11.76 17.34 5.66
C GLY A 156 12.02 15.88 6.06
N THR A 157 11.12 15.22 6.78
CA THR A 157 11.22 13.80 7.10
C THR A 157 10.80 12.96 5.89
N PRO A 158 11.64 12.04 5.40
CA PRO A 158 11.29 11.19 4.27
C PRO A 158 10.17 10.20 4.62
N ILE A 159 9.17 10.10 3.75
CA ILE A 159 8.11 9.11 3.87
C ILE A 159 8.59 7.78 3.29
N SER A 160 8.46 6.73 4.09
CA SER A 160 8.89 5.39 3.69
C SER A 160 7.99 4.82 2.60
N GLY A 161 8.62 4.40 1.50
CA GLY A 161 7.94 3.78 0.36
C GLY A 161 8.06 4.59 -0.93
N GLY A 162 7.62 3.96 -2.03
CA GLY A 162 7.46 4.63 -3.31
C GLY A 162 5.99 4.60 -3.67
N PHE A 163 5.45 5.76 -4.00
CA PHE A 163 4.03 6.00 -4.27
C PHE A 163 3.77 5.99 -5.76
N TYR A 164 2.65 5.41 -6.16
CA TYR A 164 2.17 5.48 -7.54
C TYR A 164 1.44 6.79 -7.81
N GLU A 165 1.32 7.15 -9.08
CA GLU A 165 0.65 8.38 -9.49
C GLU A 165 -0.81 8.44 -9.00
N GLU A 166 -1.51 7.32 -9.03
CA GLU A 166 -2.91 7.21 -8.59
C GLU A 166 -3.07 7.31 -7.07
N GLU A 167 -1.99 7.20 -6.32
CA GLU A 167 -1.96 7.37 -4.87
C GLU A 167 -1.72 8.83 -4.46
N LEU A 168 -1.53 9.75 -5.43
CA LEU A 168 -1.19 11.15 -5.19
C LEU A 168 -2.22 12.12 -5.79
N GLN A 169 -2.43 13.24 -5.10
CA GLN A 169 -3.20 14.37 -5.60
C GLN A 169 -2.48 15.67 -5.31
N LYS A 170 -2.09 16.41 -6.36
CA LYS A 170 -1.51 17.74 -6.22
C LYS A 170 -2.52 18.72 -5.62
N THR A 171 -2.09 19.47 -4.60
CA THR A 171 -2.92 20.51 -3.97
C THR A 171 -2.74 21.84 -4.69
N LYS A 172 -3.82 22.63 -4.75
CA LYS A 172 -3.76 24.05 -5.15
C LYS A 172 -3.56 24.98 -3.95
N ASN A 173 -3.97 24.53 -2.77
CA ASN A 173 -3.96 25.30 -1.53
C ASN A 173 -2.93 24.66 -0.60
N ALA A 174 -1.66 24.97 -0.80
CA ALA A 174 -0.58 24.45 0.03
C ALA A 174 -0.48 25.17 1.39
N ASP A 175 -1.02 26.39 1.47
CA ASP A 175 -0.88 27.26 2.64
C ASP A 175 -2.05 27.16 3.62
N VAL A 176 -3.05 26.34 3.30
CA VAL A 176 -4.29 26.21 4.10
C VAL A 176 -4.29 24.89 4.86
N TYR A 177 -4.30 24.99 6.18
CA TYR A 177 -4.39 23.86 7.11
C TYR A 177 -5.73 23.88 7.84
N LEU A 178 -6.34 22.71 8.00
CA LEU A 178 -7.60 22.57 8.73
C LEU A 178 -7.32 22.51 10.23
N VAL A 179 -8.05 23.31 11.01
CA VAL A 179 -7.99 23.26 12.47
C VAL A 179 -8.87 22.11 12.97
N GLU A 180 -8.31 21.22 13.80
CA GLU A 180 -9.07 20.19 14.50
C GLU A 180 -9.75 20.77 15.74
N LYS A 181 -8.96 21.47 16.56
CA LYS A 181 -9.43 22.03 17.83
C LYS A 181 -8.56 23.20 18.26
N VAL A 182 -9.20 24.23 18.83
CA VAL A 182 -8.50 25.27 19.58
C VAL A 182 -8.23 24.76 21.00
N LEU A 183 -6.96 24.69 21.37
CA LEU A 183 -6.52 24.17 22.67
C LEU A 183 -6.45 25.26 23.73
N ARG A 184 -5.98 26.46 23.36
CA ARG A 184 -5.85 27.62 24.27
C ARG A 184 -6.10 28.93 23.52
N ARG A 185 -6.48 29.98 24.27
CA ARG A 185 -6.61 31.35 23.76
C ARG A 185 -5.82 32.31 24.64
N ARG A 186 -5.14 33.29 24.04
CA ARG A 186 -4.41 34.35 24.74
C ARG A 186 -4.46 35.63 23.92
N GLY A 187 -5.29 36.59 24.33
CA GLY A 187 -5.52 37.82 23.56
C GLY A 187 -6.01 37.50 22.14
N LYS A 188 -5.39 38.12 21.13
CA LYS A 188 -5.66 37.88 19.69
C LYS A 188 -4.96 36.63 19.12
N LYS A 189 -4.39 35.76 19.96
CA LYS A 189 -3.74 34.52 19.50
C LYS A 189 -4.48 33.29 20.01
N VAL A 190 -4.51 32.26 19.19
CA VAL A 190 -5.06 30.94 19.54
C VAL A 190 -4.01 29.86 19.34
N TYR A 191 -3.97 28.88 20.24
CA TYR A 191 -3.12 27.70 20.13
C TYR A 191 -3.96 26.57 19.54
N VAL A 192 -3.58 26.07 18.37
CA VAL A 192 -4.41 25.14 17.59
C VAL A 192 -3.77 23.76 17.47
N LYS A 193 -4.64 22.75 17.53
CA LYS A 193 -4.38 21.39 17.08
C LYS A 193 -4.79 21.32 15.62
N TRP A 194 -3.84 21.04 14.73
CA TRP A 194 -4.10 20.92 13.30
C TRP A 194 -4.63 19.52 12.96
N LEU A 195 -5.62 19.46 12.06
CA LEU A 195 -6.32 18.23 11.71
C LEU A 195 -5.42 17.25 10.99
N GLY A 196 -5.21 16.12 11.65
CA GLY A 196 -4.43 15.00 11.12
C GLY A 196 -2.92 15.17 11.22
N LEU A 197 -2.42 16.25 11.85
CA LEU A 197 -1.01 16.35 12.26
C LEU A 197 -0.85 15.89 13.72
N ASP A 198 0.37 15.52 14.09
CA ASP A 198 0.69 15.16 15.48
C ASP A 198 0.65 16.38 16.43
N SER A 199 0.88 16.17 17.73
CA SER A 199 0.88 17.28 18.70
C SER A 199 2.14 18.15 18.62
N SER A 200 3.22 17.68 17.99
CA SER A 200 4.45 18.47 17.83
C SER A 200 4.25 19.66 16.89
N ASN A 201 3.32 19.53 15.95
CA ASN A 201 2.93 20.59 15.01
C ASN A 201 1.98 21.65 15.60
N ASN A 202 1.51 21.50 16.84
CA ASN A 202 0.60 22.47 17.45
C ASN A 202 1.27 23.85 17.57
N SER A 203 0.62 24.90 17.08
CA SER A 203 1.22 26.24 16.99
C SER A 203 0.25 27.35 17.40
N TRP A 204 0.81 28.51 17.74
CA TRP A 204 0.03 29.73 17.96
C TRP A 204 -0.18 30.44 16.63
N ILE A 205 -1.44 30.76 16.32
CA ILE A 205 -1.81 31.59 15.17
C ILE A 205 -2.62 32.81 15.63
N ASP A 206 -2.68 33.83 14.78
CA ASP A 206 -3.60 34.94 14.99
C ASP A 206 -5.05 34.47 14.86
N SER A 207 -5.95 34.99 15.70
CA SER A 207 -7.38 34.70 15.62
C SER A 207 -7.97 35.09 14.27
N ASP A 208 -7.42 36.12 13.64
CA ASP A 208 -7.92 36.65 12.36
C ASP A 208 -7.60 35.72 11.17
N ASN A 209 -6.70 34.75 11.36
CA ASN A 209 -6.33 33.74 10.36
C ASN A 209 -7.19 32.47 10.42
N ILE A 210 -8.16 32.40 11.35
CA ILE A 210 -9.13 31.30 11.39
C ILE A 210 -10.30 31.70 10.50
N LEU A 211 -10.52 30.93 9.42
CA LEU A 211 -11.71 31.02 8.58
C LEU A 211 -12.88 30.21 9.17
#